data_AF-A0A7S0Z1H9-F1
#
_entry.id   AF-A0A7S0Z1H9-F1
#
_cell.length_a   1.000
_cell.length_b   1.000
_cell.length_c   1.000
_cell.angle_alpha   90.00
_cell.angle_beta   90.00
_cell.angle_gamma   90.00
#
_symmetry.space_group_name_H-M   'P 1'
#
loop_
_entity.id
_entity.type
_entity.pdbx_description
1 polymer ?
#
loop_
_entity_poly.entity_id
_entity_poly.type
_entity_poly.pdbx_seq_one_letter_code
_entity_poly.pdbx_strand_id
1 'polypeptide(L)'
;GGGKAEEGPGAAVWKENEGVLTLFGEEVFAVMLVTASSSIDAGIRTDALQALSRLCFYMPRGPLEGVLDMDALADVLSSLLSSEGAAARHMALSLVHVLMVKLDGSILQLLTREGVVCAIQGMAKASPSASRSSSSSRHSSASNEVSERTVESMVKFVVQTHLGGAGAGKGKGGGTDVVRRLRAHGEALCRDGVPDAEWEAAIEGVMRMFADRDTVSTFEMRTSSICHFLSRALLTADAGRWRCFLAAARRAGRE
;
A
#
# COMPACT_ATOMS: atom_id res chain seq x y z
N GLY A 1 10.43 15.46 -20.15
CA GLY A 1 11.08 14.16 -20.44
C GLY A 1 10.71 13.22 -19.31
N GLY A 2 9.83 12.25 -19.58
CA GLY A 2 9.27 11.38 -18.56
C GLY A 2 10.35 10.47 -17.96
N GLY A 3 10.60 10.62 -16.66
CA GLY A 3 11.40 9.66 -15.91
C GLY A 3 10.71 8.31 -15.96
N LYS A 4 11.34 7.31 -16.60
CA LYS A 4 10.98 5.91 -16.41
C LYS A 4 11.22 5.62 -14.93
N ALA A 5 10.17 5.58 -14.13
CA ALA A 5 10.22 4.94 -12.83
C ALA A 5 10.72 3.51 -13.07
N GLU A 6 11.84 3.13 -12.45
CA GLU A 6 12.31 1.75 -12.50
C GLU A 6 11.19 0.87 -11.94
N GLU A 7 10.57 0.10 -12.83
CA GLU A 7 9.60 -0.92 -12.47
C GLU A 7 10.34 -1.97 -11.65
N GLY A 8 10.01 -2.05 -10.36
CA GLY A 8 10.61 -3.04 -9.47
C GLY A 8 10.41 -4.47 -10.00
N PRO A 9 11.25 -5.43 -9.60
CA PRO A 9 11.25 -6.80 -10.14
C PRO A 9 9.88 -7.50 -10.09
N GLY A 10 9.02 -7.16 -9.12
CA GLY A 10 7.65 -7.67 -9.05
C GLY A 10 6.72 -7.20 -10.18
N ALA A 11 6.95 -6.01 -10.76
CA ALA A 11 6.11 -5.49 -11.85
C ALA A 11 6.27 -6.30 -13.14
N ALA A 12 7.48 -6.80 -13.41
CA ALA A 12 7.75 -7.66 -14.56
C ALA A 12 7.00 -9.00 -14.47
N VAL A 13 6.99 -9.61 -13.27
CA VAL A 13 6.29 -10.88 -13.01
C VAL A 13 4.78 -10.75 -13.25
N TRP A 14 4.18 -9.65 -12.84
CA TRP A 14 2.75 -9.41 -13.06
C TRP A 14 2.40 -9.16 -14.52
N LYS A 15 3.27 -8.48 -15.28
CA LYS A 15 3.11 -8.30 -16.73
C LYS A 15 3.18 -9.62 -17.50
N GLU A 16 4.00 -10.57 -17.06
CA GLU A 16 4.08 -11.90 -17.66
C GLU A 16 2.84 -12.76 -17.35
N ASN A 17 2.02 -12.38 -16.36
CA ASN A 17 0.90 -13.16 -15.86
C ASN A 17 -0.40 -12.33 -15.75
N GLU A 18 -0.67 -11.45 -16.72
CA GLU A 18 -1.82 -10.53 -16.70
C GLU A 18 -3.18 -11.24 -16.52
N GLY A 19 -3.35 -12.44 -17.08
CA GLY A 19 -4.58 -13.23 -16.92
C GLY A 19 -4.82 -13.65 -15.47
N VAL A 20 -3.76 -14.01 -14.73
CA VAL A 20 -3.86 -14.38 -13.30
C VAL A 20 -4.19 -13.14 -12.46
N LEU A 21 -3.56 -12.01 -12.77
CA LEU A 21 -3.84 -10.76 -12.07
C LEU A 21 -5.28 -10.29 -12.28
N THR A 22 -5.82 -10.48 -13.47
CA THR A 22 -7.21 -10.15 -13.82
C THR A 22 -8.19 -10.97 -12.98
N LEU A 23 -8.07 -12.31 -13.02
CA LEU A 23 -8.92 -13.21 -12.23
C LEU A 23 -8.79 -12.94 -10.72
N PHE A 24 -7.56 -12.71 -10.24
CA PHE A 24 -7.34 -12.37 -8.84
C PHE A 24 -8.02 -11.06 -8.46
N GLY A 25 -7.94 -10.03 -9.31
CA GLY A 25 -8.58 -8.77 -9.03
C GLY A 25 -10.10 -8.82 -9.11
N GLU A 26 -10.68 -9.56 -10.04
CA GLU A 26 -12.13 -9.80 -10.11
C GLU A 26 -12.69 -10.34 -8.78
N GLU A 27 -12.00 -11.31 -8.18
CA GLU A 27 -12.43 -11.94 -6.93
C GLU A 27 -12.11 -11.08 -5.69
N VAL A 28 -10.95 -10.41 -5.68
CA VAL A 28 -10.43 -9.76 -4.48
C VAL A 28 -10.87 -8.30 -4.37
N PHE A 29 -11.15 -7.62 -5.48
CA PHE A 29 -11.44 -6.18 -5.48
C PHE A 29 -12.65 -5.85 -4.61
N ALA A 30 -13.77 -6.54 -4.84
CA ALA A 30 -15.01 -6.32 -4.08
C ALA A 30 -14.79 -6.56 -2.58
N VAL A 31 -14.08 -7.64 -2.21
CA VAL A 31 -13.77 -7.97 -0.82
C VAL A 31 -12.91 -6.89 -0.18
N MET A 32 -11.88 -6.40 -0.87
CA MET A 32 -11.01 -5.34 -0.36
C MET A 32 -11.75 -4.01 -0.23
N LEU A 33 -12.63 -3.67 -1.18
CA LEU A 33 -13.44 -2.45 -1.12
C LEU A 33 -14.44 -2.47 0.04
N VAL A 34 -15.12 -3.59 0.25
CA VAL A 34 -16.01 -3.79 1.40
C VAL A 34 -15.19 -3.74 2.70
N THR A 35 -14.00 -4.34 2.74
CA THR A 35 -13.14 -4.30 3.93
C THR A 35 -12.66 -2.88 4.23
N ALA A 36 -12.26 -2.11 3.21
CA ALA A 36 -11.83 -0.73 3.34
C ALA A 36 -12.96 0.21 3.80
N SER A 37 -14.21 -0.07 3.44
CA SER A 37 -15.36 0.75 3.83
C SER A 37 -15.90 0.39 5.21
N SER A 38 -16.03 -0.90 5.51
CA SER A 38 -16.78 -1.39 6.68
C SER A 38 -15.92 -1.75 7.90
N SER A 39 -14.60 -1.90 7.75
CA SER A 39 -13.73 -2.29 8.86
C SER A 39 -13.82 -1.27 10.01
N ILE A 40 -13.85 -1.72 11.26
CA ILE A 40 -13.72 -0.82 12.41
C ILE A 40 -12.23 -0.58 12.71
N ASP A 41 -11.39 -1.58 12.44
CA ASP A 41 -9.95 -1.50 12.63
C ASP A 41 -9.28 -0.67 11.54
N ALA A 42 -8.56 0.38 11.96
CA ALA A 42 -7.89 1.31 11.05
C ALA A 42 -6.70 0.67 10.31
N GLY A 43 -6.03 -0.32 10.90
CA GLY A 43 -4.95 -1.08 10.28
C GLY A 43 -5.47 -1.93 9.13
N ILE A 44 -6.50 -2.76 9.38
CA ILE A 44 -7.16 -3.58 8.35
C ILE A 44 -7.66 -2.71 7.19
N ARG A 45 -8.27 -1.56 7.52
CA ARG A 45 -8.73 -0.60 6.52
C ARG A 45 -7.59 -0.09 5.64
N THR A 46 -6.45 0.23 6.25
CA THR A 46 -5.26 0.73 5.57
C THR A 46 -4.64 -0.34 4.68
N ASP A 47 -4.55 -1.59 5.17
CA ASP A 47 -4.01 -2.71 4.42
C ASP A 47 -4.88 -3.04 3.20
N ALA A 48 -6.22 -3.01 3.37
CA ALA A 48 -7.16 -3.18 2.27
C ALA A 48 -7.02 -2.07 1.20
N LEU A 49 -6.89 -0.81 1.62
CA LEU A 49 -6.63 0.30 0.70
C LEU A 49 -5.28 0.16 -0.02
N GLN A 50 -4.26 -0.35 0.66
CA GLN A 50 -2.96 -0.59 0.04
C GLN A 50 -3.03 -1.71 -0.99
N ALA A 51 -3.78 -2.78 -0.70
CA ALA A 51 -4.05 -3.85 -1.63
C ALA A 51 -4.79 -3.33 -2.87
N LEU A 52 -5.84 -2.52 -2.68
CA LEU A 52 -6.58 -1.87 -3.78
C LEU A 52 -5.66 -1.00 -4.64
N SER A 53 -4.86 -0.13 -4.03
CA SER A 53 -3.90 0.72 -4.76
C SER A 53 -2.91 -0.09 -5.60
N ARG A 54 -2.38 -1.19 -5.05
CA ARG A 54 -1.46 -2.07 -5.81
C ARG A 54 -2.19 -2.80 -6.93
N LEU A 55 -3.39 -3.30 -6.68
CA LEU A 55 -4.20 -3.97 -7.69
C LEU A 55 -4.50 -3.03 -8.86
N CYS A 56 -5.00 -1.82 -8.59
CA CYS A 56 -5.24 -0.80 -9.61
C CYS A 56 -3.96 -0.40 -10.35
N PHE A 57 -2.82 -0.37 -9.66
CA PHE A 57 -1.54 -0.03 -10.27
C PHE A 57 -1.03 -1.12 -11.23
N TYR A 58 -1.12 -2.39 -10.85
CA TYR A 58 -0.61 -3.47 -11.70
C TYR A 58 -1.60 -3.93 -12.76
N MET A 59 -2.91 -3.85 -12.50
CA MET A 59 -3.92 -4.34 -13.42
C MET A 59 -3.92 -3.53 -14.73
N PRO A 60 -4.06 -4.19 -15.89
CA PRO A 60 -4.25 -3.51 -17.16
C PRO A 60 -5.57 -2.72 -17.16
N ARG A 61 -5.63 -1.65 -17.95
CA ARG A 61 -6.77 -0.73 -17.96
C ARG A 61 -8.11 -1.40 -18.28
N GLY A 62 -8.16 -2.24 -19.32
CA GLY A 62 -9.42 -2.87 -19.76
C GLY A 62 -10.07 -3.73 -18.69
N PRO A 63 -9.36 -4.70 -18.09
CA PRO A 63 -9.87 -5.46 -16.95
C PRO A 63 -10.25 -4.60 -15.76
N LEU A 64 -9.44 -3.57 -15.46
CA LEU A 64 -9.69 -2.67 -14.34
C LEU A 64 -11.03 -1.94 -14.47
N GLU A 65 -11.38 -1.46 -15.67
CA GLU A 65 -12.68 -0.85 -15.96
C GLU A 65 -13.86 -1.81 -15.79
N GLY A 66 -13.66 -3.12 -16.00
CA GLY A 66 -14.70 -4.15 -15.81
C GLY A 66 -14.90 -4.58 -14.35
N VAL A 67 -13.87 -4.47 -13.53
CA VAL A 67 -13.88 -4.89 -12.11
C VAL A 67 -14.29 -3.76 -11.17
N LEU A 68 -13.98 -2.52 -11.56
CA LEU A 68 -14.24 -1.36 -10.72
C LEU A 68 -15.72 -1.03 -10.67
N ASP A 69 -16.34 -1.26 -9.51
CA ASP A 69 -17.52 -0.50 -9.11
C ASP A 69 -17.08 0.93 -8.76
N MET A 70 -17.08 1.77 -9.80
CA MET A 70 -16.55 3.13 -9.75
C MET A 70 -17.37 4.04 -8.83
N ASP A 71 -18.68 3.82 -8.74
CA ASP A 71 -19.57 4.58 -7.86
C ASP A 71 -19.27 4.23 -6.40
N ALA A 72 -19.21 2.93 -6.07
CA ALA A 72 -18.86 2.48 -4.73
C ALA A 72 -17.45 2.91 -4.30
N LEU A 73 -16.48 2.85 -5.22
CA LEU A 73 -15.13 3.29 -4.93
C LEU A 73 -15.04 4.79 -4.68
N ALA A 74 -15.73 5.61 -5.48
CA ALA A 74 -15.73 7.05 -5.33
C ALA A 74 -16.39 7.50 -4.01
N ASP A 75 -17.46 6.83 -3.58
CA ASP A 75 -18.08 7.05 -2.26
C ASP A 75 -17.09 6.74 -1.11
N VAL A 76 -16.43 5.58 -1.18
CA VAL A 76 -15.39 5.20 -0.19
C VAL A 76 -14.26 6.22 -0.15
N LEU A 77 -13.77 6.68 -1.30
CA LEU A 77 -12.73 7.70 -1.38
C LEU A 77 -13.18 9.03 -0.76
N SER A 78 -14.40 9.47 -1.04
CA SER A 78 -14.97 10.71 -0.49
C SER A 78 -15.08 10.66 1.03
N SER A 79 -15.55 9.53 1.56
CA SER A 79 -15.63 9.25 3.00
C SER A 79 -14.24 9.24 3.66
N LEU A 80 -13.26 8.55 3.06
CA LEU A 80 -11.89 8.47 3.60
C LEU A 80 -11.17 9.81 3.59
N LEU A 81 -11.37 10.63 2.55
CA LEU A 81 -10.81 11.98 2.48
C LEU A 81 -11.44 12.91 3.54
N SER A 82 -12.71 12.69 3.85
CA SER A 82 -13.42 13.42 4.89
C SER A 82 -13.11 12.93 6.31
N SER A 83 -12.55 11.72 6.46
CA SER A 83 -12.17 11.14 7.76
C SER A 83 -11.11 11.97 8.49
N GLU A 84 -11.00 11.87 9.81
CA GLU A 84 -10.00 12.61 10.60
C GLU A 84 -8.57 12.05 10.48
N GLY A 85 -8.42 10.82 9.99
CA GLY A 85 -7.14 10.11 9.97
C GLY A 85 -6.24 10.50 8.80
N ALA A 86 -5.07 11.07 9.10
CA ALA A 86 -4.07 11.43 8.08
C ALA A 86 -3.64 10.23 7.20
N ALA A 87 -3.53 9.03 7.79
CA ALA A 87 -3.20 7.81 7.06
C ALA A 87 -4.30 7.43 6.04
N ALA A 88 -5.57 7.47 6.45
CA ALA A 88 -6.70 7.15 5.58
C ALA A 88 -6.80 8.14 4.41
N ARG A 89 -6.68 9.45 4.69
CA ARG A 89 -6.61 10.49 3.66
C ARG A 89 -5.47 10.26 2.68
N HIS A 90 -4.29 9.92 3.19
CA HIS A 90 -3.12 9.66 2.36
C HIS A 90 -3.35 8.46 1.42
N MET A 91 -3.90 7.37 1.94
CA MET A 91 -4.20 6.19 1.12
C MET A 91 -5.26 6.48 0.06
N ALA A 92 -6.31 7.22 0.42
CA ALA A 92 -7.33 7.66 -0.53
C ALA A 92 -6.73 8.53 -1.64
N LEU A 93 -5.88 9.51 -1.29
CA LEU A 93 -5.15 10.33 -2.28
C LEU A 93 -4.26 9.49 -3.20
N SER A 94 -3.53 8.52 -2.63
CA SER A 94 -2.68 7.63 -3.43
C SER A 94 -3.50 6.79 -4.41
N LEU A 95 -4.67 6.29 -3.98
CA LEU A 95 -5.56 5.52 -4.84
C LEU A 95 -6.17 6.39 -5.93
N VAL A 96 -6.64 7.60 -5.60
CA VAL A 96 -7.11 8.59 -6.58
C VAL A 96 -6.04 8.87 -7.64
N HIS A 97 -4.79 9.06 -7.21
CA HIS A 97 -3.69 9.29 -8.14
C HIS A 97 -3.47 8.12 -9.10
N VAL A 98 -3.44 6.88 -8.58
CA VAL A 98 -3.29 5.67 -9.41
C VAL A 98 -4.42 5.59 -10.45
N LEU A 99 -5.67 5.81 -10.02
CA LEU A 99 -6.82 5.75 -10.91
C LEU A 99 -6.79 6.83 -11.99
N MET A 100 -6.45 8.07 -11.64
CA MET A 100 -6.32 9.17 -12.62
C MET A 100 -5.22 8.91 -13.66
N VAL A 101 -4.12 8.28 -13.24
CA VAL A 101 -3.03 7.90 -14.15
C VAL A 101 -3.45 6.74 -15.06
N LYS A 102 -4.23 5.78 -14.55
CA LYS A 102 -4.60 4.55 -15.26
C LYS A 102 -5.80 4.68 -16.18
N LEU A 103 -6.85 5.34 -15.72
CA LEU A 103 -8.17 5.36 -16.36
C LEU A 103 -8.41 6.63 -17.16
N ASP A 104 -7.39 7.44 -17.40
CA ASP A 104 -7.46 8.75 -18.04
C ASP A 104 -8.45 9.73 -17.38
N GLY A 105 -8.73 10.85 -18.05
CA GLY A 105 -9.61 11.91 -17.52
C GLY A 105 -11.08 11.50 -17.34
N SER A 106 -11.49 10.31 -17.82
CA SER A 106 -12.87 9.81 -17.69
C SER A 106 -13.35 9.72 -16.24
N ILE A 107 -12.45 9.34 -15.33
CA ILE A 107 -12.77 9.24 -13.89
C ILE A 107 -12.96 10.61 -13.23
N LEU A 108 -12.41 11.69 -13.78
CA LEU A 108 -12.44 13.00 -13.14
C LEU A 108 -13.86 13.54 -12.97
N GLN A 109 -14.74 13.31 -13.96
CA GLN A 109 -16.14 13.72 -13.88
C GLN A 109 -16.86 13.01 -12.74
N LEU A 110 -16.60 11.70 -12.57
CA LEU A 110 -17.17 10.90 -11.50
C LEU A 110 -16.67 11.36 -10.13
N LEU A 111 -15.35 11.52 -9.96
CA LEU A 111 -14.76 11.99 -8.70
C LEU A 111 -15.23 13.40 -8.34
N THR A 112 -15.56 14.22 -9.34
CA THR A 112 -16.18 15.52 -9.11
C THR A 112 -17.61 15.37 -8.60
N ARG A 113 -18.40 14.49 -9.23
CA ARG A 113 -19.81 14.22 -8.86
C ARG A 113 -19.93 13.69 -7.42
N GLU A 114 -19.05 12.77 -7.03
CA GLU A 114 -19.06 12.15 -5.69
C GLU A 114 -18.33 13.00 -4.62
N GLY A 115 -17.93 14.23 -4.96
CA GLY A 115 -17.35 15.17 -4.00
C GLY A 115 -15.89 14.89 -3.62
N VAL A 116 -15.24 13.89 -4.20
CA VAL A 116 -13.81 13.58 -3.99
C VAL A 116 -12.94 14.80 -4.31
N VAL A 117 -13.19 15.46 -5.45
CA VAL A 117 -12.45 16.67 -5.84
C VAL A 117 -12.66 17.82 -4.85
N CYS A 118 -13.89 18.00 -4.37
CA CYS A 118 -14.21 19.01 -3.36
C CYS A 118 -13.50 18.73 -2.03
N ALA A 119 -13.46 17.47 -1.58
CA ALA A 119 -12.75 17.06 -0.38
C ALA A 119 -11.24 17.36 -0.49
N ILE A 120 -10.61 17.01 -1.63
CA ILE A 120 -9.19 17.30 -1.88
C ILE A 120 -8.92 18.82 -1.86
N GLN A 121 -9.76 19.62 -2.50
CA GLN A 121 -9.63 21.09 -2.48
C GLN A 121 -9.80 21.67 -1.08
N GLY A 122 -10.73 21.12 -0.29
CA GLY A 122 -10.93 21.49 1.12
C GLY A 122 -9.67 21.26 1.94
N MET A 123 -9.05 20.08 1.81
CA MET A 123 -7.79 19.76 2.49
C MET A 123 -6.63 20.68 2.07
N ALA A 124 -6.53 21.01 0.77
CA ALA A 124 -5.50 21.91 0.26
C ALA A 124 -5.63 23.32 0.86
N LYS A 125 -6.87 23.82 1.02
CA LYS A 125 -7.16 25.13 1.64
C LYS A 125 -6.97 25.13 3.16
N ALA A 126 -7.20 23.98 3.82
CA ALA A 126 -7.08 23.83 5.26
C ALA A 126 -5.62 23.75 5.75
N SER A 127 -4.64 23.60 4.86
CA SER A 127 -3.22 23.62 5.21
C SER A 127 -2.82 25.04 5.65
N PRO A 128 -2.58 25.29 6.96
CA PRO A 128 -2.23 26.62 7.42
C PRO A 128 -0.75 26.85 7.11
N SER A 129 -0.47 27.68 6.12
CA SER A 129 0.82 28.35 6.04
C SER A 129 1.01 29.16 7.33
N ALA A 130 1.90 28.71 8.20
CA ALA A 130 2.36 29.49 9.33
C ALA A 130 3.15 30.71 8.82
N SER A 131 2.54 31.89 8.76
CA SER A 131 3.16 33.19 9.12
C SER A 131 2.16 34.35 9.05
N ARG A 132 2.19 35.17 10.10
CA ARG A 132 1.45 36.42 10.31
C ARG A 132 1.76 37.47 9.23
N SER A 133 0.78 38.27 8.83
CA SER A 133 0.76 39.76 8.96
C SER A 133 -0.28 40.39 8.04
N SER A 134 -1.01 41.36 8.58
CA SER A 134 -1.92 42.29 7.92
C SER A 134 -1.33 43.02 6.72
N SER A 135 -2.07 43.12 5.62
CA SER A 135 -2.42 44.40 4.95
C SER A 135 -3.15 44.15 3.63
N SER A 136 -3.95 45.13 3.23
CA SER A 136 -4.86 45.12 2.09
C SER A 136 -4.16 45.00 0.74
N SER A 137 -4.78 44.33 -0.23
CA SER A 137 -5.30 44.95 -1.47
C SER A 137 -5.47 43.95 -2.63
N ARG A 138 -6.62 44.12 -3.29
CA ARG A 138 -7.11 43.75 -4.63
C ARG A 138 -6.33 42.82 -5.57
N HIS A 139 -7.15 41.95 -6.18
CA HIS A 139 -7.12 41.38 -7.54
C HIS A 139 -5.81 40.84 -8.09
N SER A 140 -5.77 39.52 -8.28
CA SER A 140 -5.17 38.88 -9.45
C SER A 140 -5.83 37.52 -9.66
N SER A 141 -6.49 37.36 -10.81
CA SER A 141 -6.92 36.06 -11.33
C SER A 141 -5.67 35.23 -11.61
N ALA A 142 -5.31 34.32 -10.70
CA ALA A 142 -4.22 33.39 -10.88
C ALA A 142 -4.78 32.07 -11.42
N SER A 143 -4.31 31.70 -12.60
CA SER A 143 -4.55 30.41 -13.25
C SER A 143 -4.33 29.26 -12.26
N ASN A 144 -5.33 28.39 -12.14
CA ASN A 144 -5.38 27.27 -11.21
C ASN A 144 -4.62 26.05 -11.77
N GLU A 145 -3.42 26.28 -12.32
CA GLU A 145 -2.59 25.21 -12.86
C GLU A 145 -1.67 24.65 -11.77
N VAL A 146 -1.89 23.38 -11.46
CA VAL A 146 -1.02 22.60 -10.57
C VAL A 146 0.35 22.51 -11.24
N SER A 147 1.35 23.20 -10.68
CA SER A 147 2.70 23.17 -11.23
C SER A 147 3.33 21.78 -11.03
N GLU A 148 4.06 21.29 -12.04
CA GLU A 148 4.80 20.02 -12.00
C GLU A 148 5.73 19.93 -10.76
N ARG A 149 6.27 21.07 -10.31
CA ARG A 149 7.11 21.19 -9.10
C ARG A 149 6.36 20.86 -7.81
N THR A 150 5.07 21.14 -7.75
CA THR A 150 4.22 20.83 -6.60
C THR A 150 4.01 19.32 -6.49
N VAL A 151 3.77 18.66 -7.62
CA VAL A 151 3.63 17.20 -7.70
C VAL A 151 4.95 16.51 -7.31
N GLU A 152 6.09 17.00 -7.81
CA GLU A 152 7.41 16.45 -7.50
C GLU A 152 7.77 16.57 -6.00
N SER A 153 7.40 17.70 -5.37
CA SER A 153 7.63 17.93 -3.94
C SER A 153 6.79 17.00 -3.05
N MET A 154 5.56 16.69 -3.47
CA MET A 154 4.69 15.72 -2.79
C MET A 154 5.27 14.30 -2.88
N VAL A 155 5.79 13.91 -4.05
CA VAL A 155 6.42 12.58 -4.24
C VAL A 155 7.65 12.39 -3.35
N LYS A 156 8.54 13.40 -3.26
CA LYS A 156 9.75 13.34 -2.42
C LYS A 156 9.42 13.21 -0.93
N PHE A 157 8.42 13.94 -0.44
CA PHE A 157 7.99 13.88 0.96
C PHE A 157 7.45 12.49 1.34
N VAL A 158 6.67 11.85 0.45
CA VAL A 158 6.09 10.52 0.68
C VAL A 158 7.17 9.43 0.76
N VAL A 159 8.16 9.47 -0.13
CA VAL A 159 9.27 8.50 -0.13
C VAL A 159 10.13 8.63 1.14
N GLN A 160 10.46 9.86 1.54
CA GLN A 160 11.35 10.11 2.68
C GLN A 160 10.70 9.80 4.03
N THR A 161 9.38 9.98 4.15
CA THR A 161 8.67 9.84 5.44
C THR A 161 8.21 8.39 5.72
N HIS A 162 7.93 7.59 4.68
CA HIS A 162 7.29 6.28 4.84
C HIS A 162 8.04 5.10 4.21
N LEU A 163 8.97 5.33 3.28
CA LEU A 163 9.81 4.28 2.71
C LEU A 163 11.28 4.37 3.18
N GLY A 164 11.74 5.56 3.59
CA GLY A 164 13.14 5.82 3.96
C GLY A 164 13.48 5.77 5.46
N GLY A 165 12.57 5.34 6.34
CA GLY A 165 12.68 5.66 7.78
C GLY A 165 12.44 4.52 8.77
N ALA A 166 12.90 3.30 8.52
CA ALA A 166 13.02 2.30 9.58
C ALA A 166 14.29 2.59 10.41
N GLY A 167 14.19 3.56 11.32
CA GLY A 167 15.20 3.80 12.32
C GLY A 167 15.50 2.50 13.07
N ALA A 168 16.77 2.08 13.03
CA ALA A 168 17.34 1.03 13.85
C ALA A 168 17.21 1.41 15.33
N GLY A 169 16.03 1.20 15.90
CA GLY A 169 15.81 1.25 17.33
C GLY A 169 16.55 0.09 17.98
N LYS A 170 17.78 0.34 18.42
CA LYS A 170 18.51 -0.49 19.41
C LYS A 170 17.77 -0.42 20.76
N GLY A 171 16.56 -0.97 20.82
CA GLY A 171 15.84 -1.22 22.07
C GLY A 171 16.30 -2.56 22.63
N LYS A 172 17.20 -2.55 23.62
CA LYS A 172 17.55 -3.72 24.40
C LYS A 172 16.34 -4.16 25.22
N GLY A 173 15.84 -5.38 24.95
CA GLY A 173 15.11 -6.21 25.91
C GLY A 173 13.66 -5.83 26.17
N GLY A 174 12.72 -6.34 25.36
CA GLY A 174 11.29 -6.23 25.67
C GLY A 174 10.33 -6.86 24.65
N GLY A 175 10.79 -7.81 23.82
CA GLY A 175 9.92 -8.52 22.87
C GLY A 175 9.47 -9.86 23.45
N THR A 176 8.22 -10.26 23.17
CA THR A 176 7.72 -11.62 23.45
C THR A 176 8.60 -12.66 22.73
N ASP A 177 8.51 -13.93 23.14
CA ASP A 177 9.25 -15.01 22.47
C ASP A 177 8.91 -15.10 20.97
N VAL A 178 7.63 -14.89 20.65
CA VAL A 178 7.10 -14.80 19.30
C VAL A 178 7.78 -13.69 18.51
N VAL A 179 7.90 -12.47 19.05
CA VAL A 179 8.58 -11.36 18.36
C VAL A 179 10.03 -11.70 18.04
N ARG A 180 10.74 -12.33 18.99
CA ARG A 180 12.15 -12.67 18.82
C ARG A 180 12.33 -13.73 17.73
N ARG A 181 11.48 -14.76 17.73
CA ARG A 181 11.50 -15.84 16.74
C ARG A 181 11.12 -15.35 15.35
N LEU A 182 10.04 -14.57 15.22
CA LEU A 182 9.63 -13.98 13.94
C LEU A 182 10.73 -13.09 13.37
N ARG A 183 11.34 -12.26 14.21
CA ARG A 183 12.48 -11.42 13.78
C ARG A 183 13.66 -12.28 13.31
N ALA A 184 14.03 -13.32 14.05
CA ALA A 184 15.14 -14.19 13.68
C ALA A 184 14.90 -14.89 12.33
N HIS A 185 13.70 -15.42 12.09
CA HIS A 185 13.35 -15.99 10.79
C HIS A 185 13.32 -14.92 9.68
N GLY A 186 12.75 -13.75 9.96
CA GLY A 186 12.72 -12.64 9.00
C GLY A 186 14.11 -12.15 8.59
N GLU A 187 15.03 -12.02 9.53
CA GLU A 187 16.43 -11.66 9.27
C GLU A 187 17.14 -12.76 8.45
N ALA A 188 16.88 -14.03 8.72
CA ALA A 188 17.42 -15.15 7.94
C ALA A 188 16.97 -15.11 6.47
N LEU A 189 15.71 -14.75 6.20
CA LEU A 189 15.16 -14.63 4.84
C LEU A 189 15.82 -13.52 4.01
N CYS A 190 16.36 -12.49 4.67
CA CYS A 190 16.94 -11.31 4.05
C CYS A 190 18.47 -11.32 4.02
N ARG A 191 19.13 -12.42 4.42
CA ARG A 191 20.58 -12.54 4.42
C ARG A 191 21.10 -12.76 3.00
N ASP A 192 22.08 -11.96 2.60
CA ASP A 192 22.70 -12.10 1.27
C ASP A 192 23.35 -13.48 1.12
N GLY A 193 23.07 -14.14 -0.02
CA GLY A 193 23.63 -15.47 -0.32
C GLY A 193 23.09 -16.60 0.55
N VAL A 194 21.95 -16.44 1.23
CA VAL A 194 21.32 -17.52 2.01
C VAL A 194 21.05 -18.74 1.12
N PRO A 195 21.50 -19.95 1.50
CA PRO A 195 21.17 -21.18 0.77
C PRO A 195 19.67 -21.44 0.73
N ASP A 196 19.16 -22.06 -0.34
CA ASP A 196 17.72 -22.28 -0.50
C ASP A 196 17.11 -23.12 0.62
N ALA A 197 17.86 -24.10 1.15
CA ALA A 197 17.42 -24.90 2.30
C ALA A 197 17.25 -24.07 3.58
N GLU A 198 18.14 -23.09 3.83
CA GLU A 198 18.02 -22.18 4.98
C GLU A 198 16.86 -21.20 4.78
N TRP A 199 16.66 -20.74 3.55
CA TRP A 199 15.56 -19.84 3.20
C TRP A 199 14.20 -20.55 3.37
N GLU A 200 14.09 -21.80 2.88
CA GLU A 200 12.90 -22.63 3.04
C GLU A 200 12.60 -22.90 4.52
N ALA A 201 13.61 -23.31 5.31
CA ALA A 201 13.44 -23.52 6.74
C ALA A 201 13.00 -22.23 7.48
N ALA A 202 13.51 -21.07 7.08
CA ALA A 202 13.10 -19.80 7.66
C ALA A 202 11.63 -19.47 7.34
N ILE A 203 11.19 -19.67 6.10
CA ILE A 203 9.80 -19.44 5.72
C ILE A 203 8.84 -20.44 6.37
N GLU A 204 9.22 -21.71 6.46
CA GLU A 204 8.44 -22.70 7.20
C GLU A 204 8.32 -22.33 8.68
N GLY A 205 9.41 -21.85 9.29
CA GLY A 205 9.39 -21.34 10.66
C GLY A 205 8.39 -20.20 10.84
N VAL A 206 8.36 -19.24 9.92
CA VAL A 206 7.37 -18.14 9.93
C VAL A 206 5.95 -18.70 9.77
N MET A 207 5.71 -19.55 8.78
CA MET A 207 4.37 -20.07 8.48
C MET A 207 3.82 -20.93 9.61
N ARG A 208 4.66 -21.75 10.24
CA ARG A 208 4.29 -22.56 11.39
C ARG A 208 3.86 -21.70 12.58
N MET A 209 4.51 -20.56 12.79
CA MET A 209 4.11 -19.62 13.84
C MET A 209 2.72 -19.03 13.61
N PHE A 210 2.26 -18.92 12.37
CA PHE A 210 0.90 -18.50 12.06
C PHE A 210 -0.12 -19.65 12.08
N ALA A 211 0.34 -20.90 11.96
CA ALA A 211 -0.49 -22.10 11.99
C ALA A 211 -0.76 -22.59 13.43
N ASP A 212 0.25 -22.51 14.31
CA ASP A 212 0.07 -22.84 15.72
C ASP A 212 -1.01 -21.92 16.33
N ARG A 213 -1.98 -22.50 17.06
CA ARG A 213 -3.17 -21.81 17.61
C ARG A 213 -2.88 -20.63 18.55
N ASP A 214 -1.62 -20.36 18.85
CA ASP A 214 -1.18 -19.11 19.46
C ASP A 214 -1.21 -18.03 18.39
N THR A 215 -2.35 -17.36 18.23
CA THR A 215 -2.54 -16.27 17.28
C THR A 215 -1.41 -15.25 17.42
N VAL A 216 -0.53 -15.16 16.42
CA VAL A 216 0.44 -14.08 16.32
C VAL A 216 -0.34 -12.77 16.31
N SER A 217 -0.19 -11.98 17.36
CA SER A 217 -0.95 -10.74 17.48
C SER A 217 -0.43 -9.69 16.48
N THR A 218 -1.30 -8.73 16.13
CA THR A 218 -0.91 -7.58 15.30
C THR A 218 0.25 -6.80 15.91
N PHE A 219 0.33 -6.73 17.25
CA PHE A 219 1.48 -6.18 17.97
C PHE A 219 2.78 -6.93 17.67
N GLU A 220 2.75 -8.26 17.68
CA GLU A 220 3.93 -9.09 17.44
C GLU A 220 4.37 -9.06 15.98
N MET A 221 3.42 -9.03 15.04
CA MET A 221 3.72 -8.82 13.61
C MET A 221 4.41 -7.47 13.39
N ARG A 222 3.90 -6.39 13.99
CA ARG A 222 4.47 -5.05 13.85
C ARG A 222 5.85 -4.93 14.50
N THR A 223 6.01 -5.48 15.70
CA THR A 223 7.24 -5.31 16.50
C THR A 223 8.38 -6.23 16.02
N SER A 224 8.05 -7.38 15.45
CA SER A 224 9.03 -8.26 14.81
C SER A 224 9.52 -7.75 13.46
N SER A 225 8.81 -6.80 12.85
CA SER A 225 9.02 -6.36 11.46
C SER A 225 8.87 -7.50 10.45
N ILE A 226 8.17 -8.59 10.78
CA ILE A 226 8.09 -9.76 9.90
C ILE A 226 7.47 -9.43 8.53
N CYS A 227 6.48 -8.54 8.48
CA CYS A 227 5.87 -8.12 7.23
C CYS A 227 6.88 -7.42 6.30
N HIS A 228 7.80 -6.63 6.88
CA HIS A 228 8.87 -5.98 6.13
C HIS A 228 9.86 -7.01 5.58
N PHE A 229 10.30 -7.97 6.41
CA PHE A 229 11.22 -9.02 6.00
C PHE A 229 10.64 -9.91 4.90
N LEU A 230 9.39 -10.35 5.06
CA LEU A 230 8.69 -11.15 4.03
C LEU A 230 8.58 -10.38 2.71
N SER A 231 8.15 -9.11 2.77
CA SER A 231 8.04 -8.28 1.57
C SER A 231 9.39 -8.14 0.86
N ARG A 232 10.45 -7.85 1.61
CA ARG A 232 11.80 -7.72 1.04
C ARG A 232 12.31 -9.04 0.45
N ALA A 233 12.17 -10.14 1.19
CA ALA A 233 12.61 -11.46 0.74
C ALA A 233 11.90 -11.90 -0.54
N LEU A 234 10.57 -11.68 -0.63
CA LEU A 234 9.75 -12.03 -1.79
C LEU A 234 10.05 -11.14 -3.01
N LEU A 235 10.37 -9.86 -2.80
CA LEU A 235 10.78 -8.97 -3.90
C LEU A 235 12.10 -9.39 -4.54
N THR A 236 12.97 -10.03 -3.76
CA THR A 236 14.27 -10.55 -4.23
C THR A 236 14.25 -12.05 -4.56
N ALA A 237 13.12 -12.72 -4.38
CA ALA A 237 12.99 -14.15 -4.58
C ALA A 237 12.90 -14.51 -6.07
N ASP A 238 13.62 -15.56 -6.48
CA ASP A 238 13.43 -16.19 -7.77
C ASP A 238 12.18 -17.10 -7.79
N ALA A 239 11.90 -17.68 -8.96
CA ALA A 239 10.75 -18.58 -9.14
C ALA A 239 10.79 -19.82 -8.22
N GLY A 240 11.98 -20.31 -7.84
CA GLY A 240 12.13 -21.43 -6.92
C GLY A 240 11.67 -21.07 -5.52
N ARG A 241 12.18 -19.95 -5.00
CA ARG A 241 11.81 -19.42 -3.68
C ARG A 241 10.34 -19.05 -3.58
N TRP A 242 9.76 -18.48 -4.63
CA TRP A 242 8.31 -18.24 -4.69
C TRP A 242 7.49 -19.53 -4.57
N ARG A 243 7.92 -20.63 -5.21
CA ARG A 243 7.26 -21.93 -5.07
C ARG A 243 7.36 -22.47 -3.64
N CYS A 244 8.52 -22.35 -3.01
CA CYS A 244 8.71 -22.76 -1.62
C CYS A 244 7.81 -21.96 -0.67
N PHE A 245 7.72 -20.63 -0.84
CA PHE A 245 6.80 -19.79 -0.07
C PHE A 245 5.35 -20.23 -0.20
N LEU A 246 4.86 -20.42 -1.43
CA LEU A 246 3.49 -20.86 -1.68
C LEU A 246 3.22 -22.26 -1.12
N ALA A 247 4.20 -23.18 -1.20
CA ALA A 247 4.09 -24.51 -0.62
C ALA A 247 3.98 -24.45 0.92
N ALA A 248 4.81 -23.65 1.57
CA ALA A 248 4.78 -23.45 3.02
C ALA A 248 3.46 -22.80 3.48
N ALA A 249 2.99 -21.76 2.80
CA ALA A 249 1.72 -21.10 3.09
C ALA A 249 0.52 -22.07 2.95
N ARG A 250 0.51 -22.91 1.91
CA ARG A 250 -0.52 -23.94 1.71
C ARG A 250 -0.50 -25.03 2.77
N ARG A 251 0.67 -25.36 3.31
CA ARG A 251 0.79 -26.32 4.43
C ARG A 251 0.20 -25.72 5.71
N ALA A 252 0.60 -24.49 6.05
CA ALA A 252 0.10 -23.78 7.22
C ALA A 252 -1.42 -23.56 7.21
N GLY A 253 -2.03 -23.34 6.04
CA GLY A 253 -3.49 -23.18 5.93
C GLY A 253 -4.31 -24.47 6.03
N ARG A 254 -3.69 -25.65 6.13
CA ARG A 254 -4.38 -26.96 6.23
C ARG A 254 -4.35 -27.58 7.63
N GLU A 255 -3.52 -27.04 8.53
CA GLU A 255 -3.39 -27.46 9.93
C GLU A 255 -4.32 -26.64 10.83
#